data_AF-A0A524NGI5-F1
#
_entry.id   AF-A0A524NGI5-F1
#
_cell.length_a   1.000
_cell.length_b   1.000
_cell.length_c   1.000
_cell.angle_alpha   90.00
_cell.angle_beta   90.00
_cell.angle_gamma   90.00
#
_symmetry.space_group_name_H-M   'P 1'
#
loop_
_entity.id
_entity.type
_entity.pdbx_description
1 polymer ?
#
loop_
_entity_poly.entity_id
_entity_poly.type
_entity_poly.pdbx_seq_one_letter_code
_entity_poly.pdbx_strand_id
1 'polypeptide(L)'
;MPPEHRCENGVLTETGDHPVARNLGTESVMLHHTYRGFSDHRLLTVVVAVIVTLLLFWWAPSAGADVAIDTCGQTVPAGETGYLVMDLDCARSGTEGVVLSHRSRLVLAGYVISGSGGERGDEDPRPLQGVRCAARTVCTVIGPGAIVGFSDAGVAGTRVRVRDVAIEGNARKGVAAFENIALHGVVVDGNGDLGVHAGGRLRMHDTDIAEHGQADVLEWRAPRHRPVRNHSQYREGRPG
;
A
#
# COMPACT_ATOMS: atom_id res chain seq x y z
N MET A 1 -33.96 28.49 -2.99
CA MET A 1 -33.65 29.87 -3.39
C MET A 1 -32.77 30.49 -2.32
N PRO A 2 -31.66 31.21 -2.62
CA PRO A 2 -30.55 31.04 -3.59
C PRO A 2 -29.19 30.97 -2.78
N PRO A 3 -27.97 31.12 -3.35
CA PRO A 3 -27.56 31.24 -4.75
C PRO A 3 -26.51 30.22 -5.24
N GLU A 4 -26.46 30.16 -6.58
CA GLU A 4 -25.48 29.51 -7.43
C GLU A 4 -24.11 30.20 -7.34
N HIS A 5 -23.03 29.41 -7.28
CA HIS A 5 -21.68 29.91 -7.58
C HIS A 5 -21.11 29.26 -8.84
N ARG A 6 -20.96 30.12 -9.83
CA ARG A 6 -20.34 29.99 -11.14
C ARG A 6 -18.84 30.20 -10.94
N CYS A 7 -17.99 29.26 -11.37
CA CYS A 7 -16.55 29.50 -11.50
C CYS A 7 -16.14 29.33 -12.97
N GLU A 8 -15.56 30.41 -13.47
CA GLU A 8 -15.13 30.66 -14.84
C GLU A 8 -13.94 29.79 -15.26
N ASN A 9 -13.95 29.44 -16.54
CA ASN A 9 -12.85 28.81 -17.25
C ASN A 9 -11.70 29.81 -17.44
N GLY A 10 -10.62 29.65 -16.70
CA GLY A 10 -9.34 30.32 -16.93
C GLY A 10 -8.53 29.58 -18.00
N VAL A 11 -8.62 30.06 -19.24
CA VAL A 11 -7.72 29.71 -20.34
C VAL A 11 -6.39 30.42 -20.10
N LEU A 12 -5.31 29.66 -19.92
CA LEU A 12 -3.94 30.16 -20.01
C LEU A 12 -3.30 29.60 -21.28
N THR A 13 -3.32 30.44 -22.31
CA THR A 13 -2.45 30.38 -23.48
C THR A 13 -1.06 30.82 -23.07
N GLU A 14 -0.10 29.89 -23.02
CA GLU A 14 1.33 30.23 -23.05
C GLU A 14 1.86 30.03 -24.48
N THR A 15 1.96 31.15 -25.16
CA THR A 15 2.74 31.40 -26.38
C THR A 15 4.18 31.71 -25.99
N GLY A 16 5.16 31.02 -26.58
CA GLY A 16 6.57 31.41 -26.61
C GLY A 16 7.50 30.19 -26.67
N ASP A 17 8.59 30.15 -27.40
CA ASP A 17 9.17 31.09 -28.35
C ASP A 17 10.23 30.29 -29.13
N HIS A 18 10.39 30.53 -30.43
CA HIS A 18 11.36 29.85 -31.29
C HIS A 18 12.77 30.42 -31.13
N PRO A 19 13.82 29.60 -31.01
CA PRO A 19 15.16 30.00 -31.42
C PRO A 19 15.51 29.47 -32.82
N VAL A 20 15.36 30.38 -33.78
CA VAL A 20 16.25 30.72 -34.91
C VAL A 20 17.39 29.74 -35.21
N ALA A 21 17.30 29.10 -36.38
CA ALA A 21 18.41 28.47 -37.08
C ALA A 21 19.47 29.50 -37.49
N ARG A 22 20.71 29.33 -37.03
CA ARG A 22 21.89 30.01 -37.59
C ARG A 22 22.64 29.06 -38.53
N ASN A 23 22.50 29.31 -39.82
CA ASN A 23 23.42 28.87 -40.86
C ASN A 23 24.75 29.63 -40.69
N LEU A 24 25.84 28.90 -40.49
CA LEU A 24 27.19 29.44 -40.63
C LEU A 24 28.02 28.50 -41.50
N GLY A 25 28.48 29.04 -42.62
CA GLY A 25 29.86 28.87 -43.08
C GLY A 25 30.23 27.52 -43.67
N THR A 26 29.97 27.36 -44.96
CA THR A 26 30.74 26.53 -45.87
C THR A 26 32.18 27.08 -45.99
N GLU A 27 33.14 26.45 -45.30
CA GLU A 27 34.55 26.52 -45.66
C GLU A 27 35.02 25.12 -46.08
N SER A 28 35.06 24.91 -47.40
CA SER A 28 35.68 23.75 -48.04
C SER A 28 37.20 23.87 -47.96
N VAL A 29 37.79 23.24 -46.95
CA VAL A 29 39.23 22.96 -46.92
C VAL A 29 39.43 21.50 -47.35
N MET A 30 39.90 21.32 -48.59
CA MET A 30 40.39 20.04 -49.12
C MET A 30 41.68 19.65 -48.39
N LEU A 31 41.53 18.91 -47.28
CA LEU A 31 42.62 18.16 -46.69
C LEU A 31 42.60 16.74 -47.25
N HIS A 32 43.57 16.46 -48.13
CA HIS A 32 43.92 15.12 -48.56
C HIS A 32 44.40 14.29 -47.35
N HIS A 33 43.46 13.73 -46.60
CA HIS A 33 43.75 12.72 -45.60
C HIS A 33 44.10 11.41 -46.31
N THR A 34 45.38 11.10 -46.29
CA THR A 34 45.91 9.77 -46.61
C THR A 34 45.36 8.79 -45.58
N TYR A 35 44.27 8.09 -45.94
CA TYR A 35 43.71 6.98 -45.18
C TYR A 35 44.72 5.82 -45.19
N ARG A 36 45.64 5.83 -44.22
CA ARG A 36 46.41 4.65 -43.87
C ARG A 36 45.43 3.64 -43.27
N GLY A 37 45.17 2.56 -43.99
CA GLY A 37 44.38 1.41 -43.54
C GLY A 37 44.94 0.88 -42.21
N PHE A 38 44.33 1.32 -41.12
CA PHE A 38 44.71 1.00 -39.77
C PHE A 38 43.62 0.09 -39.20
N SER A 39 43.71 -1.21 -39.48
CA SER A 39 42.94 -2.31 -38.86
C SER A 39 41.61 -1.92 -38.17
N ASP A 40 40.58 -1.61 -38.97
CA ASP A 40 39.24 -1.18 -38.53
C ASP A 40 38.50 -2.16 -37.60
N HIS A 41 38.96 -3.40 -37.48
CA HIS A 41 38.32 -4.41 -36.64
C HIS A 41 38.42 -4.11 -35.14
N ARG A 42 39.44 -3.37 -34.68
CA ARG A 42 39.58 -3.02 -33.25
C ARG A 42 38.66 -1.88 -32.83
N LEU A 43 38.37 -0.93 -33.71
CA LEU A 43 37.47 0.19 -33.39
C LEU A 43 36.01 -0.29 -33.37
N LEU A 44 35.62 -1.12 -34.35
CA LEU A 44 34.28 -1.70 -34.44
C LEU A 44 33.95 -2.57 -33.21
N THR A 45 34.88 -3.40 -32.76
CA THR A 45 34.67 -4.26 -31.57
C THR A 45 34.47 -3.45 -30.30
N VAL A 46 35.20 -2.33 -30.12
CA VAL A 46 35.01 -1.44 -28.97
C VAL A 46 33.63 -0.77 -29.03
N VAL A 47 33.21 -0.26 -30.19
CA VAL A 47 31.90 0.40 -30.33
C VAL A 47 30.76 -0.59 -30.06
N VAL A 48 30.82 -1.80 -30.63
CA VAL A 48 29.81 -2.85 -30.38
C VAL A 48 29.78 -3.24 -28.91
N ALA A 49 30.94 -3.42 -28.27
CA ALA A 49 31.00 -3.72 -26.85
C ALA A 49 30.34 -2.62 -26.01
N VAL A 50 30.63 -1.34 -26.28
CA VAL A 50 30.01 -0.21 -25.57
C VAL A 50 28.49 -0.18 -25.74
N ILE A 51 27.99 -0.36 -26.98
CA ILE A 51 26.55 -0.38 -27.26
C ILE A 51 25.87 -1.56 -26.55
N VAL A 52 26.46 -2.75 -26.60
CA VAL A 52 25.93 -3.94 -25.90
C VAL A 52 25.92 -3.72 -24.39
N THR A 53 26.95 -3.08 -23.82
CA THR A 53 27.01 -2.81 -22.39
C THR A 53 25.95 -1.79 -21.96
N LEU A 54 25.72 -0.74 -22.75
CA LEU A 54 24.67 0.25 -22.50
C LEU A 54 23.26 -0.37 -22.60
N LEU A 55 23.03 -1.23 -23.60
CA LEU A 55 21.76 -1.95 -23.76
C LEU A 55 21.50 -2.90 -22.58
N LEU A 56 22.52 -3.59 -22.06
CA LEU A 56 22.38 -4.44 -20.88
C LEU A 56 22.07 -3.63 -19.61
N PHE A 57 22.60 -2.40 -19.49
CA PHE A 57 22.30 -1.52 -18.35
C PHE A 57 20.88 -0.97 -18.34
N TRP A 58 20.24 -0.85 -19.51
CA TRP A 58 18.84 -0.42 -19.62
C TRP A 58 17.83 -1.51 -19.28
N TRP A 59 18.25 -2.77 -19.23
CA TRP A 59 17.42 -3.92 -18.87
C TRP A 59 17.60 -4.33 -17.41
N ALA A 60 18.04 -3.42 -16.54
CA ALA A 60 17.98 -3.67 -15.11
C ALA A 60 16.50 -3.80 -14.72
N PRO A 61 16.02 -4.98 -14.27
CA PRO A 61 14.70 -5.07 -13.68
C PRO A 61 14.68 -4.03 -12.55
N SER A 62 13.69 -3.14 -12.57
CA SER A 62 13.48 -2.23 -11.46
C SER A 62 13.34 -3.10 -10.21
N ALA A 63 14.37 -3.10 -9.38
CA ALA A 63 14.23 -3.51 -8.00
C ALA A 63 13.01 -2.74 -7.50
N GLY A 64 11.98 -3.46 -7.03
CA GLY A 64 10.65 -2.89 -6.79
C GLY A 64 10.79 -1.57 -6.08
N ALA A 65 10.22 -0.51 -6.66
CA ALA A 65 10.36 0.82 -6.10
C ALA A 65 9.73 0.79 -4.71
N ASP A 66 10.53 1.13 -3.70
CA ASP A 66 10.01 1.29 -2.35
C ASP A 66 9.13 2.55 -2.33
N VAL A 67 7.88 2.39 -1.94
CA VAL A 67 6.91 3.50 -1.89
C VAL A 67 6.95 4.11 -0.50
N ALA A 68 7.48 5.33 -0.38
CA ALA A 68 7.34 6.09 0.86
C ALA A 68 5.87 6.51 1.02
N ILE A 69 5.28 6.17 2.18
CA ILE A 69 3.91 6.53 2.53
C ILE A 69 3.93 7.62 3.59
N ASP A 70 3.44 8.79 3.21
CA ASP A 70 3.40 10.01 4.04
C ASP A 70 2.01 10.68 4.05
N THR A 71 1.03 10.10 3.36
CA THR A 71 -0.34 10.64 3.28
C THR A 71 -1.40 9.56 3.43
N CYS A 72 -2.52 9.92 4.08
CA CYS A 72 -3.70 9.04 4.19
C CYS A 72 -4.32 8.78 2.81
N GLY A 73 -4.86 7.58 2.62
CA GLY A 73 -5.50 7.15 1.37
C GLY A 73 -4.51 6.77 0.27
N GLN A 74 -3.20 6.89 0.51
CA GLN A 74 -2.18 6.52 -0.47
C GLN A 74 -2.27 5.02 -0.81
N THR A 75 -2.12 4.71 -2.10
CA THR A 75 -2.20 3.34 -2.61
C THR A 75 -0.81 2.77 -2.88
N VAL A 76 -0.53 1.59 -2.33
CA VAL A 76 0.66 0.80 -2.68
C VAL A 76 0.35 -0.06 -3.91
N PRO A 77 1.11 0.09 -5.02
CA PRO A 77 0.92 -0.68 -6.24
C PRO A 77 1.10 -2.20 -6.05
N ALA A 78 0.61 -2.96 -7.03
CA ALA A 78 0.62 -4.41 -6.95
C ALA A 78 2.05 -4.98 -6.92
N GLY A 79 2.33 -5.81 -5.91
CA GLY A 79 3.63 -6.47 -5.72
C GLY A 79 4.69 -5.60 -5.04
N GLU A 80 4.45 -4.30 -4.88
CA GLU A 80 5.38 -3.36 -4.27
C GLU A 80 5.29 -3.36 -2.74
N THR A 81 6.29 -2.75 -2.11
CA THR A 81 6.35 -2.56 -0.66
C THR A 81 6.27 -1.07 -0.36
N GLY A 82 5.26 -0.69 0.41
CA GLY A 82 5.15 0.64 0.98
C GLY A 82 5.74 0.69 2.38
N TYR A 83 6.45 1.76 2.69
CA TYR A 83 7.05 2.03 3.99
C TYR A 83 6.44 3.28 4.57
N LEU A 84 5.87 3.17 5.77
CA LEU A 84 5.44 4.35 6.51
C LEU A 84 6.69 5.13 6.94
N VAL A 85 6.72 6.42 6.65
CA VAL A 85 7.87 7.29 7.00
C VAL A 85 7.57 8.24 8.15
N MET A 86 6.31 8.31 8.60
CA MET A 86 5.83 9.08 9.73
C MET A 86 4.49 8.53 10.22
N ASP A 87 4.03 8.92 11.40
CA ASP A 87 2.67 8.62 11.86
C ASP A 87 1.64 9.27 10.93
N LEU A 88 0.55 8.57 10.65
CA LEU A 88 -0.57 9.09 9.87
C LEU A 88 -1.77 9.36 10.77
N ASP A 89 -2.21 10.62 10.82
CA ASP A 89 -3.50 11.02 11.41
C ASP A 89 -4.54 11.22 10.30
N CYS A 90 -5.41 10.21 10.15
CA CYS A 90 -6.46 10.18 9.14
C CYS A 90 -7.84 10.57 9.71
N ALA A 91 -7.90 11.10 10.93
CA ALA A 91 -9.18 11.46 11.56
C ALA A 91 -10.00 12.49 10.77
N ARG A 92 -9.31 13.37 10.02
CA ARG A 92 -9.94 14.45 9.26
C ARG A 92 -9.94 14.25 7.75
N SER A 93 -9.40 13.15 7.24
CA SER A 93 -9.28 12.95 5.80
C SER A 93 -10.56 12.44 5.15
N GLY A 94 -11.42 11.73 5.90
CA GLY A 94 -12.58 11.03 5.34
C GLY A 94 -12.19 9.90 4.36
N THR A 95 -10.96 9.39 4.48
CA THR A 95 -10.42 8.32 3.62
C THR A 95 -9.90 7.16 4.45
N GLU A 96 -9.59 6.05 3.80
CA GLU A 96 -8.83 4.97 4.41
C GLU A 96 -7.42 5.45 4.81
N GLY A 97 -6.78 4.75 5.74
CA GLY A 97 -5.40 5.04 6.11
C GLY A 97 -4.43 4.75 4.96
N VAL A 98 -4.35 3.47 4.55
CA VAL A 98 -3.53 3.03 3.39
C VAL A 98 -4.29 1.99 2.57
N VAL A 99 -4.18 2.08 1.25
CA VAL A 99 -4.80 1.12 0.32
C VAL A 99 -3.74 0.18 -0.28
N LEU A 100 -3.96 -1.12 -0.16
CA LEU A 100 -3.02 -2.15 -0.60
C LEU A 100 -3.56 -2.91 -1.84
N SER A 101 -2.80 -2.87 -2.93
CA SER A 101 -3.09 -3.61 -4.16
C SER A 101 -2.67 -5.09 -4.07
N HIS A 102 -2.82 -5.84 -5.15
CA HIS A 102 -2.52 -7.27 -5.19
C HIS A 102 -1.07 -7.61 -4.87
N ARG A 103 -0.85 -8.44 -3.84
CA ARG A 103 0.45 -8.87 -3.32
C ARG A 103 1.35 -7.73 -2.85
N SER A 104 0.78 -6.56 -2.60
CA SER A 104 1.50 -5.45 -1.99
C SER A 104 1.73 -5.70 -0.50
N ARG A 105 2.70 -4.97 0.05
CA ARG A 105 3.10 -5.03 1.45
C ARG A 105 3.14 -3.63 2.04
N LEU A 106 2.71 -3.50 3.29
CA LEU A 106 2.89 -2.31 4.09
C LEU A 106 3.84 -2.62 5.25
N VAL A 107 4.87 -1.79 5.42
CA VAL A 107 5.78 -1.83 6.56
C VAL A 107 5.53 -0.60 7.41
N LEU A 108 5.09 -0.81 8.66
CA LEU A 108 4.79 0.28 9.59
C LEU A 108 6.04 0.85 10.26
N ALA A 109 7.13 0.08 10.36
CA ALA A 109 8.43 0.53 10.87
C ALA A 109 8.41 1.23 12.26
N GLY A 110 7.42 0.93 13.09
CA GLY A 110 7.21 1.49 14.43
C GLY A 110 6.18 2.62 14.48
N TYR A 111 5.72 3.12 13.33
CA TYR A 111 4.77 4.21 13.22
C TYR A 111 3.32 3.75 13.42
N VAL A 112 2.44 4.73 13.65
CA VAL A 112 1.02 4.57 13.93
C VAL A 112 0.18 5.12 12.77
N ILE A 113 -0.85 4.37 12.37
CA ILE A 113 -1.93 4.86 11.51
C ILE A 113 -3.16 5.02 12.39
N SER A 114 -3.66 6.24 12.53
CA SER A 114 -4.81 6.57 13.37
C SER A 114 -5.99 7.12 12.54
N GLY A 115 -7.20 6.73 12.92
CA GLY A 115 -8.46 7.25 12.37
C GLY A 115 -9.23 8.08 13.40
N SER A 116 -10.42 8.56 13.01
CA SER A 116 -11.26 9.46 13.82
C SER A 116 -11.94 8.83 15.03
N GLY A 117 -11.80 7.52 15.20
CA GLY A 117 -12.68 6.71 16.03
C GLY A 117 -14.09 6.72 15.44
N GLY A 118 -14.89 5.70 15.74
CA GLY A 118 -16.31 5.70 15.38
C GLY A 118 -17.13 6.68 16.22
N GLU A 119 -16.64 7.89 16.48
CA GLU A 119 -17.48 9.00 16.92
C GLU A 119 -18.56 9.13 15.84
N ARG A 120 -19.71 8.52 16.14
CA ARG A 120 -20.92 8.45 15.35
C ARG A 120 -21.50 9.86 15.24
N GLY A 121 -20.77 10.78 14.62
CA GLY A 121 -21.39 11.90 13.96
C GLY A 121 -22.11 11.31 12.77
N ASP A 122 -23.45 11.35 12.78
CA ASP A 122 -24.38 10.78 11.81
C ASP A 122 -24.20 11.27 10.35
N GLU A 123 -23.10 11.94 10.02
CA GLU A 123 -22.91 12.68 8.76
C GLU A 123 -21.99 12.00 7.73
N ASP A 124 -21.11 11.06 8.11
CA ASP A 124 -20.34 10.28 7.11
C ASP A 124 -20.70 8.79 7.12
N PRO A 125 -21.51 8.31 6.15
CA PRO A 125 -22.02 6.95 6.14
C PRO A 125 -20.97 5.90 5.70
N ARG A 126 -19.75 6.30 5.34
CA ARG A 126 -18.78 5.36 4.77
C ARG A 126 -17.89 4.72 5.84
N PRO A 127 -17.97 3.40 6.04
CA PRO A 127 -17.05 2.69 6.93
C PRO A 127 -15.61 2.80 6.42
N LEU A 128 -14.74 3.44 7.20
CA LEU A 128 -13.32 3.63 6.86
C LEU A 128 -12.47 2.55 7.52
N GLN A 129 -11.45 2.10 6.81
CA GLN A 129 -10.49 1.13 7.32
C GLN A 129 -9.09 1.73 7.44
N GLY A 130 -8.32 1.27 8.43
CA GLY A 130 -6.94 1.70 8.60
C GLY A 130 -6.07 1.23 7.44
N VAL A 131 -6.14 -0.07 7.15
CA VAL A 131 -5.54 -0.65 5.95
C VAL A 131 -6.59 -1.40 5.15
N ARG A 132 -6.88 -0.91 3.95
CA ARG A 132 -7.82 -1.55 3.02
C ARG A 132 -7.07 -2.30 1.93
N CYS A 133 -7.26 -3.60 1.89
CA CYS A 133 -6.76 -4.42 0.80
C CYS A 133 -7.79 -4.50 -0.33
N ALA A 134 -7.34 -4.26 -1.57
CA ALA A 134 -8.20 -4.29 -2.74
C ALA A 134 -8.97 -5.62 -2.86
N ALA A 135 -10.17 -5.57 -3.42
CA ALA A 135 -11.02 -6.75 -3.56
C ALA A 135 -10.34 -7.86 -4.37
N ARG A 136 -10.55 -9.12 -3.96
CA ARG A 136 -9.98 -10.32 -4.58
C ARG A 136 -8.44 -10.36 -4.58
N THR A 137 -7.82 -9.68 -3.61
CA THR A 137 -6.36 -9.65 -3.50
C THR A 137 -5.82 -10.27 -2.21
N VAL A 138 -4.50 -10.37 -2.15
CA VAL A 138 -3.74 -10.71 -0.96
C VAL A 138 -2.87 -9.52 -0.62
N CYS A 139 -2.90 -9.07 0.63
CA CYS A 139 -2.04 -8.00 1.13
C CYS A 139 -1.30 -8.49 2.37
N THR A 140 -0.20 -7.81 2.71
CA THR A 140 0.55 -8.07 3.95
C THR A 140 0.81 -6.78 4.68
N VAL A 141 0.54 -6.74 5.98
CA VAL A 141 0.91 -5.65 6.88
C VAL A 141 1.96 -6.17 7.85
N ILE A 142 3.07 -5.44 7.98
CA ILE A 142 4.27 -5.86 8.71
C ILE A 142 4.64 -4.74 9.67
N GLY A 143 4.76 -5.06 10.95
CA GLY A 143 5.20 -4.14 11.98
C GLY A 143 6.72 -4.18 12.26
N PRO A 144 7.18 -3.59 13.38
CA PRO A 144 6.36 -3.06 14.48
C PRO A 144 5.51 -1.85 14.07
N GLY A 145 4.48 -1.51 14.84
CA GLY A 145 3.61 -0.36 14.61
C GLY A 145 2.17 -0.61 15.09
N ALA A 146 1.32 0.40 14.97
CA ALA A 146 -0.09 0.31 15.41
C ALA A 146 -1.08 0.84 14.38
N ILE A 147 -2.29 0.27 14.37
CA ILE A 147 -3.42 0.74 13.58
C ILE A 147 -4.62 0.93 14.50
N VAL A 148 -5.05 2.18 14.67
CA VAL A 148 -6.00 2.54 15.73
C VAL A 148 -7.14 3.42 15.26
N GLY A 149 -8.29 3.30 15.92
CA GLY A 149 -9.36 4.29 15.82
C GLY A 149 -10.03 4.40 14.45
N PHE A 150 -10.15 3.34 13.65
CA PHE A 150 -10.92 3.42 12.40
C PHE A 150 -12.41 3.12 12.61
N SER A 151 -13.29 3.76 11.83
CA SER A 151 -14.75 3.67 11.99
C SER A 151 -15.36 2.31 11.57
N ASP A 152 -14.58 1.45 10.90
CA ASP A 152 -14.97 0.08 10.59
C ASP A 152 -13.92 -0.91 11.08
N ALA A 153 -12.82 -1.07 10.37
CA ALA A 153 -11.81 -2.07 10.68
C ALA A 153 -10.39 -1.51 10.72
N GLY A 154 -9.55 -2.02 11.61
CA GLY A 154 -8.11 -1.74 11.55
C GLY A 154 -7.52 -2.24 10.24
N VAL A 155 -7.73 -3.53 9.90
CA VAL A 155 -7.31 -4.10 8.62
C VAL A 155 -8.45 -4.89 7.98
N ALA A 156 -8.77 -4.60 6.71
CA ALA A 156 -9.80 -5.32 5.97
C ALA A 156 -9.39 -5.75 4.56
N GLY A 157 -9.86 -6.92 4.09
CA GLY A 157 -9.55 -7.38 2.73
C GLY A 157 -10.22 -8.68 2.30
N THR A 158 -9.77 -9.26 1.18
CA THR A 158 -10.14 -10.63 0.81
C THR A 158 -9.24 -11.66 1.47
N ARG A 159 -7.90 -11.48 1.38
CA ARG A 159 -6.92 -12.29 2.10
C ARG A 159 -5.93 -11.38 2.78
N VAL A 160 -5.85 -11.48 4.10
CA VAL A 160 -5.05 -10.58 4.93
C VAL A 160 -3.97 -11.37 5.65
N ARG A 161 -2.76 -10.82 5.64
CA ARG A 161 -1.65 -11.28 6.48
C ARG A 161 -1.19 -10.12 7.33
N VAL A 162 -1.17 -10.29 8.64
CA VAL A 162 -0.68 -9.29 9.57
C VAL A 162 0.41 -9.90 10.42
N ARG A 163 1.51 -9.17 10.60
CA ARG A 163 2.64 -9.63 11.40
C ARG A 163 3.20 -8.52 12.27
N ASP A 164 3.35 -8.79 13.57
CA ASP A 164 4.02 -7.91 14.53
C ASP A 164 3.38 -6.51 14.65
N VAL A 165 2.03 -6.42 14.60
CA VAL A 165 1.26 -5.16 14.63
C VAL A 165 0.26 -5.15 15.80
N ALA A 166 0.07 -3.99 16.41
CA ALA A 166 -1.03 -3.73 17.34
C ALA A 166 -2.25 -3.13 16.59
N ILE A 167 -3.44 -3.67 16.82
CA ILE A 167 -4.69 -3.25 16.16
C ILE A 167 -5.76 -2.98 17.21
N GLU A 168 -6.01 -1.71 17.49
CA GLU A 168 -6.70 -1.30 18.71
C GLU A 168 -7.81 -0.28 18.49
N GLY A 169 -8.86 -0.33 19.32
CA GLY A 169 -9.84 0.76 19.40
C GLY A 169 -10.59 1.05 18.08
N ASN A 170 -10.68 0.10 17.15
CA ASN A 170 -11.44 0.28 15.92
C ASN A 170 -12.92 0.03 16.20
N ALA A 171 -13.79 0.86 15.61
CA ALA A 171 -15.18 0.95 16.03
C ALA A 171 -16.01 -0.31 15.77
N ARG A 172 -15.59 -1.18 14.84
CA ARG A 172 -16.30 -2.44 14.59
C ARG A 172 -15.39 -3.65 14.65
N LYS A 173 -14.28 -3.68 13.93
CA LYS A 173 -13.46 -4.89 13.82
C LYS A 173 -11.98 -4.58 13.99
N GLY A 174 -11.22 -5.46 14.64
CA GLY A 174 -9.76 -5.40 14.54
C GLY A 174 -9.30 -5.79 13.14
N VAL A 175 -9.45 -7.08 12.80
CA VAL A 175 -9.07 -7.63 11.50
C VAL A 175 -10.26 -8.32 10.83
N ALA A 176 -10.53 -8.00 9.57
CA ALA A 176 -11.62 -8.61 8.81
C ALA A 176 -11.14 -9.11 7.43
N ALA A 177 -11.50 -10.33 7.05
CA ALA A 177 -11.30 -10.79 5.69
C ALA A 177 -12.41 -11.72 5.21
N PHE A 178 -12.80 -11.57 3.94
CA PHE A 178 -13.81 -12.43 3.32
C PHE A 178 -13.36 -13.88 3.18
N GLU A 179 -12.06 -14.12 2.98
CA GLU A 179 -11.49 -15.46 2.87
C GLU A 179 -10.50 -15.69 4.01
N ASN A 180 -9.20 -15.55 3.77
CA ASN A 180 -8.20 -16.08 4.68
C ASN A 180 -7.54 -14.97 5.51
N ILE A 181 -7.35 -15.24 6.80
CA ILE A 181 -6.55 -14.41 7.71
C ILE A 181 -5.37 -15.24 8.20
N ALA A 182 -4.18 -14.62 8.20
CA ALA A 182 -3.01 -15.13 8.91
C ALA A 182 -2.45 -14.05 9.83
N LEU A 183 -2.40 -14.31 11.12
CA LEU A 183 -1.86 -13.44 12.16
C LEU A 183 -0.60 -14.07 12.76
N HIS A 184 0.44 -13.27 12.98
CA HIS A 184 1.68 -13.68 13.63
C HIS A 184 2.21 -12.56 14.52
N GLY A 185 2.31 -12.74 15.84
CA GLY A 185 2.80 -11.67 16.71
C GLY A 185 1.87 -10.45 16.77
N VAL A 186 0.56 -10.63 16.56
CA VAL A 186 -0.41 -9.53 16.45
C VAL A 186 -1.16 -9.37 17.77
N VAL A 187 -1.34 -8.13 18.21
CA VAL A 187 -2.23 -7.79 19.32
C VAL A 187 -3.49 -7.15 18.73
N VAL A 188 -4.65 -7.67 19.10
CA VAL A 188 -5.95 -7.15 18.68
C VAL A 188 -6.75 -6.84 19.94
N ASP A 189 -6.96 -5.57 20.26
CA ASP A 189 -7.50 -5.18 21.56
C ASP A 189 -8.54 -4.05 21.47
N GLY A 190 -9.53 -4.04 22.37
CA GLY A 190 -10.47 -2.91 22.50
C GLY A 190 -11.30 -2.56 21.25
N ASN A 191 -11.47 -3.49 20.30
CA ASN A 191 -12.26 -3.25 19.07
C ASN A 191 -13.77 -3.48 19.32
N GLY A 192 -14.61 -2.70 18.63
CA GLY A 192 -16.04 -2.57 18.95
C GLY A 192 -16.87 -3.85 18.86
N ASP A 193 -17.19 -4.35 17.65
CA ASP A 193 -18.01 -5.55 17.47
C ASP A 193 -17.15 -6.82 17.67
N LEU A 194 -16.07 -6.97 16.89
CA LEU A 194 -15.31 -8.21 16.80
C LEU A 194 -13.80 -7.94 16.85
N GLY A 195 -13.03 -8.85 17.47
CA GLY A 195 -11.57 -8.83 17.31
C GLY A 195 -11.17 -9.22 15.89
N VAL A 196 -11.45 -10.47 15.52
CA VAL A 196 -11.08 -11.05 14.23
C VAL A 196 -12.30 -11.68 13.55
N HIS A 197 -12.53 -11.30 12.29
CA HIS A 197 -13.59 -11.84 11.45
C HIS A 197 -13.03 -12.49 10.18
N ALA A 198 -12.98 -13.82 10.14
CA ALA A 198 -12.51 -14.60 9.00
C ALA A 198 -13.66 -15.33 8.30
N GLY A 199 -13.92 -15.02 7.03
CA GLY A 199 -14.95 -15.75 6.27
C GLY A 199 -14.51 -17.10 5.70
N GLY A 200 -13.21 -17.30 5.61
CA GLY A 200 -12.55 -18.54 5.20
C GLY A 200 -11.72 -19.12 6.34
N ARG A 201 -10.41 -19.30 6.11
CA ARG A 201 -9.51 -19.92 7.09
C ARG A 201 -8.82 -18.86 7.94
N LEU A 202 -8.85 -19.06 9.25
CA LEU A 202 -8.00 -18.34 10.19
C LEU A 202 -6.73 -19.14 10.53
N ARG A 203 -5.58 -18.46 10.63
CA ARG A 203 -4.33 -18.96 11.19
C ARG A 203 -3.76 -17.92 12.14
N MET A 204 -3.37 -18.35 13.33
CA MET A 204 -2.82 -17.47 14.35
C MET A 204 -1.58 -18.11 14.98
N HIS A 205 -0.57 -17.30 15.22
CA HIS A 205 0.67 -17.67 15.91
C HIS A 205 1.08 -16.49 16.79
N ASP A 206 1.37 -16.73 18.07
CA ASP A 206 1.73 -15.68 19.03
C ASP A 206 0.83 -14.43 18.93
N THR A 207 -0.48 -14.65 18.84
CA THR A 207 -1.48 -13.59 18.66
C THR A 207 -2.29 -13.47 19.93
N ASP A 208 -2.46 -12.24 20.41
CA ASP A 208 -3.33 -11.91 21.54
C ASP A 208 -4.57 -11.17 21.03
N ILE A 209 -5.74 -11.54 21.55
CA ILE A 209 -7.04 -11.01 21.12
C ILE A 209 -7.91 -10.86 22.38
N ALA A 210 -8.29 -9.63 22.72
CA ALA A 210 -8.98 -9.32 23.97
C ALA A 210 -9.93 -8.10 23.86
N GLU A 211 -10.85 -8.04 24.82
CA GLU A 211 -11.69 -6.85 25.07
C GLU A 211 -12.54 -6.38 23.87
N HIS A 212 -13.32 -7.30 23.29
CA HIS A 212 -14.23 -7.01 22.18
C HIS A 212 -15.71 -7.05 22.59
N GLY A 213 -16.54 -6.21 21.97
CA GLY A 213 -17.92 -6.01 22.41
C GLY A 213 -18.87 -7.19 22.12
N GLN A 214 -18.65 -7.98 21.06
CA GLN A 214 -19.47 -9.16 20.76
C GLN A 214 -18.68 -10.48 20.87
N ALA A 215 -17.54 -10.59 20.19
CA ALA A 215 -16.73 -11.80 20.20
C ALA A 215 -15.28 -11.54 19.79
N ASP A 216 -14.35 -12.32 20.34
CA ASP A 216 -12.94 -12.21 19.98
C ASP A 216 -12.65 -12.72 18.57
N VAL A 217 -13.23 -13.87 18.21
CA VAL A 217 -13.00 -14.52 16.92
C VAL A 217 -14.32 -15.04 16.36
N LEU A 218 -14.64 -14.62 15.14
CA LEU A 218 -15.73 -15.16 14.33
C LEU A 218 -15.17 -15.80 13.05
N GLU A 219 -15.35 -17.12 12.90
CA GLU A 219 -14.97 -17.88 11.70
C GLU A 219 -16.23 -18.55 11.11
N TRP A 220 -16.57 -18.28 9.85
CA TRP A 220 -17.77 -18.88 9.23
C TRP A 220 -17.59 -20.36 8.85
N ARG A 221 -16.34 -20.81 8.69
CA ARG A 221 -16.04 -22.22 8.42
C ARG A 221 -15.51 -22.85 9.69
N ALA A 222 -16.00 -24.05 10.00
CA ALA A 222 -15.56 -24.79 11.19
C ALA A 222 -14.01 -24.83 11.24
N PRO A 223 -13.39 -24.37 12.35
CA PRO A 223 -11.95 -24.34 12.47
C PRO A 223 -11.39 -25.75 12.27
N ARG A 224 -10.32 -25.88 11.46
CA ARG A 224 -9.48 -27.10 11.49
C ARG A 224 -8.44 -27.04 12.60
N HIS A 225 -8.49 -26.03 13.47
CA HIS A 225 -7.51 -25.85 14.52
C HIS A 225 -7.83 -26.73 15.72
N ARG A 226 -6.83 -27.52 16.15
CA ARG A 226 -6.77 -28.01 17.52
C ARG A 226 -6.64 -26.78 18.41
N PRO A 227 -7.51 -26.57 19.40
CA PRO A 227 -7.38 -25.44 20.31
C PRO A 227 -6.00 -25.50 20.95
N VAL A 228 -5.18 -24.48 20.66
CA VAL A 228 -3.94 -24.24 21.40
C VAL A 228 -4.41 -23.76 22.77
N ARG A 229 -4.05 -24.48 23.83
CA ARG A 229 -4.33 -24.08 25.21
C ARG A 229 -3.66 -22.74 25.48
N ASN A 230 -4.36 -21.64 25.24
CA ASN A 230 -4.10 -20.34 25.84
C ASN A 230 -5.46 -19.71 26.14
N HIS A 231 -5.52 -18.96 27.24
CA HIS A 231 -6.70 -18.68 28.05
C HIS A 231 -7.84 -17.85 27.43
N SER A 232 -7.91 -17.68 26.10
CA SER A 232 -9.04 -16.99 25.49
C SER A 232 -10.27 -17.90 25.42
N GLN A 233 -11.39 -17.41 25.94
CA GLN A 233 -12.67 -18.11 25.91
C GLN A 233 -13.18 -18.12 24.46
N TYR A 234 -12.83 -19.15 23.69
CA TYR A 234 -13.43 -19.39 22.39
C TYR A 234 -14.94 -19.60 22.54
N ARG A 235 -15.74 -18.59 22.23
CA ARG A 235 -17.20 -18.67 22.21
C ARG A 235 -17.66 -18.90 20.77
N GLU A 236 -17.96 -20.16 20.43
CA GLU A 236 -18.46 -20.53 19.11
C GLU A 236 -19.88 -19.96 18.91
N GLY A 237 -19.97 -18.77 18.32
CA GLY A 237 -21.24 -18.18 17.89
C GLY A 237 -21.67 -18.77 16.56
N ARG A 238 -22.61 -19.71 16.54
CA ARG A 238 -23.31 -20.05 15.29
C ARG A 238 -24.23 -18.88 14.90
N PRO A 239 -24.14 -18.35 13.68
CA PRO A 239 -25.14 -17.42 13.18
C PRO A 239 -26.50 -18.15 13.10
N GLY A 240 -27.53 -17.53 13.69
CA GLY A 240 -28.93 -17.91 13.52
C GLY A 240 -29.55 -17.30 12.27
#